data_AF-W6KSU7-F1
#
_entry.id   AF-W6KSU7-F1
#
_cell.length_a   1.000
_cell.length_b   1.000
_cell.length_c   1.000
_cell.angle_alpha   90.00
_cell.angle_beta   90.00
_cell.angle_gamma   90.00
#
_symmetry.space_group_name_H-M   'P 1'
#
loop_
_entity.id
_entity.type
_entity.pdbx_description
1 polymer ?
#
loop_
_entity_poly.entity_id
_entity_poly.type
_entity_poly.pdbx_seq_one_letter_code
_entity_poly.pdbx_strand_id
1 'polypeptide(L)'
;MLVSFLCRAANSAGVIGGGSGKSILSYLSCEWDFLQVPGHPNEVEVRFALAFEFRNPLYSRLITSNIVDVMTRSFEKRCEQLYGPPSVPRRVLSPSKV
;
A
#
# COMPACT_ATOMS: atom_id res chain seq x y z
N MET A 1 17.82 6.87 -24.49
CA MET A 1 17.54 7.46 -23.17
C MET A 1 16.21 6.93 -22.68
N LEU A 2 16.19 5.91 -21.82
CA LEU A 2 14.96 5.44 -21.15
C LEU A 2 15.35 5.08 -19.73
N VAL A 3 15.39 6.09 -18.86
CA VAL A 3 15.51 5.87 -17.42
C VAL A 3 14.11 5.53 -16.96
N SER A 4 13.80 4.24 -16.91
CA SER A 4 12.59 3.72 -16.29
C SER A 4 12.63 4.09 -14.81
N PHE A 5 11.87 5.12 -14.44
CA PHE A 5 11.63 5.51 -13.05
C PHE A 5 10.70 4.49 -12.39
N LEU A 6 11.22 3.31 -12.09
CA LEU A 6 10.65 2.42 -11.08
C LEU A 6 10.96 3.03 -9.71
N CYS A 7 10.06 3.88 -9.22
CA CYS A 7 10.13 4.36 -7.85
C CYS A 7 9.52 3.29 -6.94
N ARG A 8 10.35 2.39 -6.42
CA ARG A 8 9.96 1.42 -5.39
C ARG A 8 10.16 2.06 -4.02
N ALA A 9 9.07 2.28 -3.30
CA ALA A 9 9.11 2.67 -1.90
C ALA A 9 8.82 1.44 -1.05
N ALA A 10 9.86 0.91 -0.39
CA ALA A 10 9.74 -0.18 0.55
C ALA A 10 9.90 0.37 1.97
N ASN A 11 8.82 0.33 2.76
CA ASN A 11 8.89 0.63 4.18
C ASN A 11 8.88 -0.70 4.93
N SER A 12 10.07 -1.27 5.18
CA SER A 12 10.24 -2.29 6.21
C SER A 12 10.27 -1.59 7.56
N ALA A 13 9.10 -1.16 8.05
CA ALA A 13 9.01 -0.66 9.41
C ALA A 13 9.13 -1.88 10.34
N GLY A 14 10.32 -2.09 10.92
CA GLY A 14 10.36 -2.67 12.26
C GLY A 14 9.41 -1.80 13.09
N VAL A 15 8.30 -2.37 13.56
CA VAL A 15 7.17 -1.61 14.10
C VAL A 15 7.62 -0.86 15.36
N ILE A 16 8.17 0.35 15.20
CA ILE A 16 8.41 1.31 16.27
C ILE A 16 7.08 2.05 16.43
N GLY A 17 6.18 1.45 17.22
CA GLY A 17 5.02 2.15 17.73
C GLY A 17 5.49 3.35 18.55
N GLY A 18 5.19 4.56 18.08
CA GLY A 18 5.50 5.84 18.74
C GLY A 18 4.68 6.09 20.01
N GLY A 19 4.53 5.10 20.88
CA GLY A 19 3.84 5.23 22.15
C GLY A 19 3.73 3.90 22.86
N SER A 20 4.67 3.62 23.78
CA SER A 20 4.67 2.67 24.93
C SER A 20 3.92 1.31 24.88
N GLY A 21 3.37 0.89 23.75
CA GLY A 21 2.57 -0.32 23.57
C GLY A 21 3.28 -1.27 22.62
N LYS A 22 3.42 -2.53 23.03
CA LYS A 22 4.04 -3.59 22.22
C LYS A 22 3.20 -3.77 20.94
N SER A 23 3.83 -3.68 19.77
CA SER A 23 3.20 -3.99 18.47
C SER A 23 2.48 -5.33 18.50
N ILE A 24 1.26 -5.37 17.96
CA ILE A 24 0.49 -6.60 17.74
C ILE A 24 1.08 -7.45 16.60
N LEU A 25 1.87 -6.83 15.72
CA LEU A 25 2.56 -7.46 14.59
C LEU A 25 3.98 -7.87 14.98
N SER A 26 4.38 -9.09 14.62
CA SER A 26 5.78 -9.55 14.63
C SER A 26 6.52 -9.03 13.41
N TYR A 27 5.84 -8.96 12.26
CA TYR A 27 6.40 -8.55 10.98
C TYR A 27 5.40 -7.70 10.19
N LEU A 28 5.92 -6.70 9.48
CA LEU A 28 5.18 -5.86 8.55
C LEU A 28 6.14 -5.38 7.46
N SER A 29 5.87 -5.77 6.22
CA SER A 29 6.48 -5.24 5.02
C SER A 29 5.39 -4.65 4.13
N CYS A 30 5.68 -3.44 3.65
CA CYS A 30 4.79 -2.59 2.89
C CYS A 30 5.59 -2.09 1.69
N GLU A 31 5.19 -2.53 0.50
CA GLU A 31 5.86 -2.19 -0.74
C GLU A 31 4.89 -1.49 -1.69
N TRP A 32 5.36 -0.39 -2.27
CA TRP A 32 4.64 0.40 -3.25
C TRP A 32 5.47 0.51 -4.52
N ASP A 33 4.89 0.12 -5.65
CA ASP A 33 5.46 0.32 -6.98
C ASP A 33 4.56 1.25 -7.79
N PHE A 34 5.17 2.28 -8.37
CA PHE A 34 4.50 3.22 -9.27
C PHE A 34 4.97 2.93 -10.69
N LEU A 35 4.02 2.58 -11.56
CA LEU A 35 4.27 2.15 -12.93
C LEU A 35 3.55 3.08 -13.90
N GLN A 36 4.21 3.43 -14.99
CA GLN A 36 3.55 4.14 -16.08
C GLN A 36 2.65 3.19 -16.86
N VAL A 37 1.45 3.63 -17.21
CA VAL A 37 0.52 2.83 -18.02
C VAL A 37 0.87 3.00 -19.51
N PRO A 38 1.26 1.92 -20.23
CA PRO A 38 1.61 2.02 -21.65
C PRO A 38 0.45 2.60 -22.47
N GLY A 39 0.72 3.63 -23.26
CA GLY A 39 -0.29 4.32 -24.07
C GLY A 39 -1.10 5.38 -23.32
N HIS A 40 -0.92 5.54 -22.01
CA HIS A 40 -1.65 6.50 -21.18
C HIS A 40 -0.68 7.38 -20.38
N PRO A 41 -0.15 8.49 -20.95
CA PRO A 41 0.92 9.28 -20.32
C PRO A 41 0.50 9.99 -19.02
N ASN A 42 -0.80 10.16 -18.79
CA ASN A 42 -1.37 10.80 -17.61
C ASN A 42 -1.95 9.79 -16.60
N GLU A 43 -1.74 8.48 -16.82
CA GLU A 43 -2.18 7.43 -15.90
C GLU A 43 -0.97 6.74 -15.28
N VAL A 44 -1.10 6.41 -13.99
CA VAL A 44 -0.12 5.64 -13.22
C VAL A 44 -0.83 4.43 -12.61
N GLU A 45 -0.22 3.25 -12.74
CA GLU A 45 -0.61 2.06 -12.01
C GLU A 45 0.15 2.04 -10.70
N VAL A 46 -0.57 1.98 -9.59
CA VAL A 46 0.00 1.83 -8.25
C VAL A 46 -0.19 0.39 -7.81
N ARG A 47 0.90 -0.34 -7.63
CA ARG A 47 0.88 -1.68 -7.03
C ARG A 47 1.23 -1.56 -5.56
N PHE A 48 0.36 -2.12 -4.73
CA PHE A 48 0.53 -2.18 -3.29
C PHE A 48 0.64 -3.64 -2.86
N ALA A 49 1.76 -4.00 -2.26
CA ALA A 49 2.00 -5.31 -1.68
C ALA A 49 2.20 -5.19 -0.17
N LEU A 50 1.54 -6.08 0.56
CA LEU A 50 1.58 -6.11 2.01
C LEU A 50 1.85 -7.53 2.49
N ALA A 51 2.89 -7.68 3.29
CA ALA A 51 3.19 -8.92 4.01
C ALA A 51 3.25 -8.62 5.50
N PHE A 52 2.47 -9.32 6.32
CA PHE A 52 2.46 -9.08 7.75
C PHE A 52 2.25 -10.38 8.52
N GLU A 53 2.67 -10.37 9.78
CA GLU A 53 2.47 -11.48 10.71
C GLU A 53 2.07 -10.93 12.08
N PHE A 54 1.03 -11.50 12.68
CA PHE A 54 0.58 -11.16 14.03
C PHE A 54 1.35 -12.00 15.06
N ARG A 55 1.68 -11.39 16.20
CA ARG A 55 2.26 -12.11 17.34
C ARG A 55 1.28 -13.11 17.96
N ASN A 56 -0.02 -12.83 17.88
CA ASN A 56 -1.07 -13.73 18.32
C ASN A 56 -1.90 -14.19 17.10
N PRO A 57 -1.94 -15.49 16.81
CA PRO A 57 -2.61 -16.03 15.62
C PRO A 57 -4.12 -15.80 15.59
N LEU A 58 -4.78 -15.50 16.72
CA LEU A 58 -6.22 -15.18 16.74
C LEU A 58 -6.56 -13.93 15.92
N TYR A 59 -5.64 -12.97 15.81
CA TYR A 59 -5.84 -11.75 15.03
C TYR A 59 -5.73 -11.97 13.52
N SER A 60 -5.05 -13.04 13.09
CA SER A 60 -4.87 -13.38 11.66
C SER A 60 -6.20 -13.65 10.94
N ARG A 61 -7.24 -14.07 11.66
CA ARG A 61 -8.55 -14.36 11.07
C ARG A 61 -9.50 -13.15 11.05
N LEU A 62 -9.28 -12.16 11.92
CA LEU A 62 -10.20 -11.04 12.10
C LEU A 62 -9.84 -9.79 11.27
N ILE A 63 -8.54 -9.56 11.03
CA ILE A 63 -8.06 -8.27 10.50
C ILE A 63 -7.68 -8.34 9.01
N THR A 64 -7.45 -9.55 8.49
CA THR A 64 -6.81 -9.76 7.19
C THR A 64 -7.64 -9.28 5.99
N SER A 65 -8.97 -9.35 6.05
CA SER A 65 -9.80 -9.06 4.87
C SER A 65 -9.83 -7.59 4.48
N ASN A 66 -9.69 -6.66 5.43
CA ASN A 66 -9.98 -5.24 5.20
C ASN A 66 -8.75 -4.34 5.25
N ILE A 67 -7.60 -4.86 5.69
CA ILE A 67 -6.43 -4.02 5.96
C ILE A 67 -5.86 -3.39 4.67
N VAL A 68 -5.90 -4.11 3.56
CA VAL A 68 -5.45 -3.63 2.24
C VAL A 68 -6.33 -2.48 1.76
N ASP A 69 -7.65 -2.62 1.89
CA ASP A 69 -8.61 -1.58 1.51
C ASP A 69 -8.45 -0.32 2.36
N VAL A 70 -8.28 -0.49 3.68
CA VAL A 70 -8.06 0.63 4.60
C VAL A 70 -6.78 1.38 4.25
N MET A 71 -5.68 0.67 3.98
CA MET A 71 -4.41 1.30 3.61
C MET A 71 -4.48 2.00 2.25
N THR A 72 -5.07 1.36 1.25
CA THR A 72 -5.24 1.93 -0.09
C THR A 72 -6.08 3.21 -0.04
N ARG A 73 -7.23 3.19 0.65
CA ARG A 73 -8.08 4.38 0.83
C ARG A 73 -7.39 5.48 1.62
N SER A 74 -6.59 5.13 2.62
CA SER A 74 -5.83 6.11 3.40
C SER A 74 -4.75 6.80 2.57
N PHE A 75 -4.09 6.03 1.69
CA PHE A 75 -3.15 6.56 0.71
C PHE A 75 -3.84 7.50 -0.29
N GLU A 76 -4.94 7.07 -0.91
CA GLU A 76 -5.72 7.89 -1.85
C GLU A 76 -6.18 9.20 -1.20
N LYS A 77 -6.75 9.12 0.00
CA LYS A 77 -7.18 10.31 0.76
C LYS A 77 -6.02 11.27 1.05
N ARG A 78 -4.83 10.74 1.35
CA ARG A 78 -3.64 11.56 1.55
C ARG A 78 -3.19 12.25 0.25
N CYS A 79 -3.24 11.54 -0.87
CA CYS A 79 -2.98 12.13 -2.19
C CYS A 79 -3.98 13.25 -2.49
N GLU A 80 -5.26 13.04 -2.20
CA GLU A 80 -6.29 14.08 -2.39
C GLU A 80 -6.03 15.34 -1.56
N GLN A 81 -5.58 15.17 -0.31
CA GLN A 81 -5.21 16.28 0.58
C GLN A 81 -3.99 17.05 0.08
N LEU A 82 -3.00 16.37 -0.51
CA LEU A 82 -1.74 16.97 -0.97
C LEU A 82 -1.83 17.57 -2.37
N TYR A 83 -2.54 16.90 -3.28
CA TYR A 83 -2.50 17.16 -4.71
C TYR A 83 -3.87 17.57 -5.28
N GLY A 84 -4.93 17.53 -4.47
CA GLY A 84 -6.30 17.80 -4.92
C GLY A 84 -7.02 16.57 -5.46
N PRO A 85 -8.24 16.74 -5.98
CA PRO A 85 -9.08 15.62 -6.41
C PRO A 85 -8.43 14.78 -7.52
N PRO A 86 -8.76 13.48 -7.62
CA PRO A 86 -8.15 12.59 -8.61
C PRO A 86 -8.44 13.06 -10.04
N SER A 87 -7.39 13.10 -10.86
CA SER A 87 -7.48 13.55 -12.27
C SER A 87 -8.22 12.55 -13.17
N VAL A 88 -8.31 11.28 -12.76
CA VAL A 88 -9.03 10.21 -13.49
C VAL A 88 -9.81 9.34 -12.50
N PRO A 89 -10.93 8.73 -12.91
CA PRO A 89 -11.66 7.78 -12.07
C PRO A 89 -10.80 6.56 -11.70
N ARG A 90 -10.86 6.15 -10.43
CA ARG A 90 -10.17 4.96 -9.93
C ARG A 90 -10.62 3.71 -10.68
N ARG A 91 -9.64 2.91 -11.15
CA ARG A 91 -9.86 1.56 -11.66
C ARG A 91 -9.20 0.56 -10.72
N VAL A 92 -10.00 -0.35 -10.16
CA VAL A 92 -9.47 -1.43 -9.31
C VAL A 92 -9.13 -2.61 -10.19
N LEU A 93 -7.84 -2.91 -10.30
CA LEU A 93 -7.39 -4.20 -10.83
C LEU A 93 -7.59 -5.24 -9.72
N SER A 94 -8.25 -6.34 -10.05
CA SER A 94 -8.58 -7.40 -9.08
C SER A 94 -7.33 -7.85 -8.31
N PRO A 95 -7.41 -8.05 -6.98
CA PRO A 95 -6.27 -8.56 -6.23
C PRO A 95 -5.84 -9.90 -6.81
N SER A 96 -4.57 -10.01 -7.18
CA SER A 96 -3.98 -11.29 -7.57
C SER A 96 -3.91 -12.15 -6.30
N LYS A 97 -4.69 -13.24 -6.26
CA LYS A 97 -4.51 -14.28 -5.24
C LYS A 97 -3.16 -14.93 -5.49
N VAL A 98 -2.20 -14.71 -4.60
CA VAL A 98 -0.96 -15.48 -4.50
C VAL A 98 -1.20 -16.65 -3.55
#